data_AF-A0AAE0A5E2-F1
#
_entry.id   AF-A0AAE0A5E2-F1
#
_cell.length_a   1.000
_cell.length_b   1.000
_cell.length_c   1.000
_cell.angle_alpha   90.00
_cell.angle_beta   90.00
_cell.angle_gamma   90.00
#
_symmetry.space_group_name_H-M   'P 1'
#
loop_
_entity.id
_entity.type
_entity.pdbx_description
1 polymer ?
#
loop_
_entity_poly.entity_id
_entity_poly.type
_entity_poly.pdbx_seq_one_letter_code
_entity_poly.pdbx_strand_id
1 'polypeptide(L)'
;MCAIFPQTIGDQGSRWFSGLAEGSIRNSKELIHAFTKQFMGNIQMRKSISFISTLKQRKNEKLKNFLSRFSQEVSEVQDPNDDAVVSVFVNSL
;
A
#
# COMPACT_ATOMS: atom_id res chain seq x y z
N MET A 1 -12.88 -20.05 13.74
CA MET A 1 -12.59 -19.86 12.29
C MET A 1 -13.65 -18.95 11.70
N CYS A 2 -13.26 -17.97 10.89
CA CYS A 2 -14.17 -16.96 10.36
C CYS A 2 -14.97 -17.55 9.18
N ALA A 3 -16.11 -18.18 9.47
CA ALA A 3 -16.92 -18.94 8.49
C ALA A 3 -17.49 -18.07 7.35
N ILE A 4 -17.47 -16.75 7.51
CA ILE A 4 -18.06 -15.79 6.57
C ILE A 4 -17.02 -15.30 5.55
N PHE A 5 -15.72 -15.44 5.84
CA PHE A 5 -14.65 -14.92 4.99
C PHE A 5 -14.70 -15.47 3.54
N PRO A 6 -14.89 -16.79 3.30
CA PRO A 6 -14.97 -17.34 1.95
C PRO A 6 -16.16 -16.83 1.13
N GLN A 7 -17.23 -16.38 1.80
CA GLN A 7 -18.43 -15.86 1.15
C GLN A 7 -18.28 -14.39 0.74
N THR A 8 -17.43 -13.65 1.44
CA THR A 8 -17.15 -12.22 1.16
C THR A 8 -16.04 -11.99 0.14
N ILE A 9 -15.21 -13.00 -0.12
CA ILE A 9 -14.13 -12.92 -1.10
C ILE A 9 -14.63 -13.49 -2.43
N GLY A 10 -14.53 -12.72 -3.51
CA GLY A 10 -15.00 -13.15 -4.84
C GLY A 10 -14.32 -14.45 -5.32
N ASP A 11 -14.74 -14.95 -6.49
CA ASP A 11 -14.37 -16.28 -7.00
C ASP A 11 -12.88 -16.63 -6.90
N GLN A 12 -12.00 -15.66 -7.16
CA GLN A 12 -10.55 -15.87 -7.10
C GLN A 12 -10.02 -16.01 -5.66
N GLY A 13 -10.58 -15.24 -4.72
CA GLY A 13 -10.26 -15.36 -3.30
C GLY A 13 -10.76 -16.68 -2.71
N SER A 14 -11.94 -17.11 -3.14
CA SER A 14 -12.53 -18.39 -2.72
C SER A 14 -11.71 -19.59 -3.22
N ARG A 15 -11.33 -19.61 -4.51
CA ARG A 15 -10.45 -20.64 -5.09
C ARG A 15 -9.08 -20.73 -4.41
N TRP A 16 -8.47 -19.58 -4.10
CA TRP A 16 -7.22 -19.56 -3.35
C TRP A 16 -7.38 -20.14 -1.95
N PHE A 17 -8.43 -19.71 -1.22
CA PHE A 17 -8.67 -20.17 0.15
C PHE A 17 -8.93 -21.68 0.18
N SER A 18 -9.67 -22.23 -0.78
CA SER A 18 -9.89 -23.68 -0.93
C SER A 18 -8.63 -24.47 -1.32
N GLY A 19 -7.61 -23.82 -1.88
CA GLY A 19 -6.33 -24.44 -2.24
C GLY A 19 -5.31 -24.48 -1.10
N LEU A 20 -5.63 -23.89 0.06
CA LEU A 20 -4.73 -23.90 1.22
C LEU A 20 -4.72 -25.28 1.90
N ALA A 21 -3.55 -25.73 2.33
CA ALA A 21 -3.42 -26.98 3.08
C ALA A 21 -4.20 -26.91 4.40
N GLU A 22 -4.82 -28.02 4.79
CA GLU A 22 -5.60 -28.09 6.03
C GLU A 22 -4.70 -27.77 7.25
N GLY A 23 -5.17 -26.89 8.13
CA GLY A 23 -4.40 -26.43 9.29
C GLY A 23 -3.28 -25.41 8.99
N SER A 24 -3.12 -24.97 7.74
CA SER A 24 -2.16 -23.91 7.36
C SER A 24 -2.50 -22.53 7.93
N ILE A 25 -3.78 -22.30 8.30
CA ILE A 25 -4.27 -21.08 8.93
C ILE A 25 -4.90 -21.46 10.27
N ARG A 26 -4.29 -21.01 11.36
CA ARG A 26 -4.71 -21.33 12.74
C ARG A 26 -5.60 -20.26 13.35
N ASN A 27 -5.49 -19.03 12.88
CA ASN A 27 -6.21 -17.88 13.41
C ASN A 27 -6.50 -16.83 12.33
N SER A 28 -7.34 -15.85 12.66
CA SER A 28 -7.71 -14.77 11.75
C SER A 28 -6.53 -13.90 11.32
N LYS A 29 -5.52 -13.73 12.18
CA LYS A 29 -4.33 -12.92 11.87
C LYS A 29 -3.47 -13.58 10.78
N GLU A 30 -3.29 -14.89 10.84
CA GLU A 30 -2.62 -15.67 9.80
C GLU A 30 -3.38 -15.62 8.47
N LEU A 31 -4.72 -15.68 8.52
CA LEU A 31 -5.57 -15.53 7.33
C LEU A 31 -5.39 -14.17 6.65
N ILE A 32 -5.47 -13.09 7.42
CA ILE A 32 -5.27 -11.73 6.92
C ILE A 32 -3.86 -11.60 6.32
N HIS A 33 -2.84 -12.14 6.98
CA HIS A 33 -1.47 -12.06 6.50
C HIS A 33 -1.27 -12.84 5.19
N ALA A 34 -1.76 -14.07 5.10
CA ALA A 34 -1.66 -14.89 3.90
C ALA A 34 -2.46 -14.30 2.72
N PHE A 35 -3.66 -13.79 2.99
CA PHE A 35 -4.50 -13.12 1.99
C PHE A 35 -3.82 -11.83 1.48
N THR A 36 -3.25 -11.04 2.40
CA THR A 36 -2.46 -9.86 2.05
C THR A 36 -1.24 -10.25 1.21
N LYS A 37 -0.51 -11.29 1.57
CA LYS A 37 0.64 -11.73 0.77
C LYS A 37 0.23 -12.17 -0.65
N GLN A 38 -0.89 -12.90 -0.77
CA GLN A 38 -1.35 -13.47 -2.03
C GLN A 38 -1.95 -12.42 -2.98
N PHE A 39 -2.88 -11.61 -2.46
CA PHE A 39 -3.68 -10.68 -3.26
C PHE A 39 -3.20 -9.24 -3.15
N MET A 40 -2.47 -8.95 -2.08
CA MET A 40 -1.94 -7.63 -1.78
C MET A 40 -0.41 -7.56 -1.93
N GLY A 41 0.22 -8.53 -2.62
CA GLY A 41 1.64 -8.48 -2.97
C GLY A 41 2.03 -7.20 -3.76
N ASN A 42 1.07 -6.61 -4.49
CA ASN A 42 1.20 -5.30 -5.14
C ASN A 42 0.71 -4.11 -4.28
N ILE A 43 0.19 -4.33 -3.08
CA ILE A 43 -0.19 -3.27 -2.13
C ILE A 43 1.00 -2.92 -1.22
N GLN A 44 2.02 -3.78 -1.13
CA GLN A 44 3.17 -3.61 -0.23
C GLN A 44 4.16 -2.47 -0.57
N MET A 45 3.88 -1.61 -1.55
CA MET A 45 4.54 -0.29 -1.67
C MET A 45 3.55 0.85 -1.91
N ARG A 46 2.33 0.79 -1.36
CA ARG A 46 1.49 1.99 -1.28
C ARG A 46 2.13 2.95 -0.29
N LYS A 47 2.92 3.90 -0.81
CA LYS A 47 3.55 4.92 0.02
C LYS A 47 2.45 5.72 0.69
N SER A 48 2.56 5.87 2.00
CA SER A 48 1.66 6.74 2.76
C SER A 48 2.08 8.20 2.55
N ILE A 49 1.15 9.14 2.73
CA ILE A 49 1.50 10.58 2.82
C ILE A 49 2.61 10.83 3.87
N SER A 50 2.64 10.04 4.94
CA SER A 50 3.70 10.08 5.96
C SER A 50 5.08 9.67 5.45
N PHE A 51 5.15 8.89 4.37
CA PHE A 51 6.42 8.58 3.71
C PHE A 51 6.89 9.77 2.86
N ILE A 52 5.98 10.38 2.11
CA ILE A 52 6.28 11.55 1.26
C ILE A 52 6.70 12.77 2.08
N SER A 53 6.15 12.94 3.29
CA SER A 53 6.54 14.04 4.18
C SER A 53 8.01 14.01 4.62
N THR A 54 8.68 12.86 4.48
CA THR A 54 10.12 12.72 4.74
C THR A 54 10.99 13.21 3.58
N LEU A 55 10.41 13.37 2.39
CA LEU A 55 11.13 13.91 1.24
C LEU A 55 11.50 15.36 1.53
N LYS A 56 12.74 15.71 1.22
CA LYS A 56 13.25 17.08 1.24
C LYS A 56 14.01 17.37 -0.05
N GLN A 57 13.90 18.59 -0.55
CA GLN A 57 14.79 19.09 -1.58
C GLN A 57 16.21 19.13 -1.02
N ARG A 58 17.17 18.55 -1.73
CA ARG A 58 18.57 18.58 -1.29
C ARG A 58 19.17 19.95 -1.61
N LYS A 59 20.14 20.41 -0.80
CA LYS A 59 20.78 21.74 -0.91
C LYS A 59 21.30 22.10 -2.32
N ASN A 60 21.72 21.10 -3.10
CA ASN A 60 22.25 21.27 -4.46
C ASN A 60 21.37 20.61 -5.55
N GLU A 61 20.15 20.18 -5.19
CA GLU A 61 19.21 19.59 -6.14
C GLU A 61 18.41 20.69 -6.83
N LYS A 62 18.42 20.68 -8.17
CA LYS A 62 17.55 21.55 -8.95
C LYS A 62 16.09 21.20 -8.67
N LEU A 63 15.24 22.22 -8.55
CA LEU A 63 13.81 22.05 -8.29
C LEU A 63 13.14 21.06 -9.27
N LYS A 64 13.50 21.10 -10.55
CA LYS A 64 12.98 20.15 -11.56
C LYS A 64 13.27 18.69 -11.22
N ASN A 65 14.45 18.40 -10.68
CA ASN A 65 14.84 17.04 -10.30
C ASN A 65 14.09 16.61 -9.04
N PHE A 66 13.93 17.53 -8.08
CA PHE A 66 13.12 17.29 -6.89
C PHE A 66 11.66 17.00 -7.26
N LEU A 67 11.05 17.84 -8.11
CA LEU A 67 9.67 17.65 -8.60
C LEU A 67 9.48 16.30 -9.30
N SER A 68 10.45 15.87 -10.10
CA SER A 68 10.39 14.55 -10.77
C SER A 68 10.36 13.41 -9.76
N ARG A 69 11.19 13.46 -8.71
CA ARG A 69 11.17 12.46 -7.64
C ARG A 69 9.86 12.54 -6.87
N PHE A 70 9.47 13.73 -6.41
CA PHE A 70 8.26 13.95 -5.64
C PHE A 70 7.01 13.45 -6.37
N SER A 71 6.88 13.73 -7.67
CA SER A 71 5.74 13.26 -8.48
C SER A 71 5.71 11.74 -8.64
N GLN A 72 6.87 11.09 -8.78
CA GLN A 72 6.95 9.63 -8.84
C GLN A 72 6.49 9.03 -7.50
N GLU A 73 6.94 9.60 -6.39
CA GLU A 73 6.59 9.17 -5.04
C GLU A 73 5.10 9.34 -4.75
N VAL A 74 4.49 10.46 -5.17
CA VAL A 74 3.04 10.71 -5.06
C VAL A 74 2.23 9.74 -5.93
N SER A 75 2.71 9.36 -7.12
CA SER A 75 2.00 8.42 -8.00
C SER A 75 1.87 7.00 -7.42
N GLU A 76 2.70 6.67 -6.43
CA GLU A 76 2.66 5.40 -5.71
C GLU A 76 1.75 5.46 -4.45
N VAL A 77 1.18 6.62 -4.13
CA VAL A 77 0.16 6.79 -3.07
C VAL A 77 -1.20 6.41 -3.62
N GLN A 78 -1.95 5.64 -2.86
CA GLN A 78 -3.35 5.37 -3.18
C GLN A 78 -4.24 6.48 -2.63
N ASP A 79 -5.14 6.99 -3.49
CA ASP A 79 -6.12 8.02 -3.15
C ASP A 79 -5.49 9.24 -2.43
N PRO A 80 -4.46 9.86 -3.01
CA PRO A 80 -3.82 11.01 -2.39
C PRO A 80 -4.82 12.15 -2.25
N ASN A 81 -4.89 12.75 -1.06
CA ASN A 81 -5.62 13.98 -0.85
C ASN A 81 -4.77 15.15 -1.38
N ASP A 82 -5.26 15.86 -2.40
CA ASP A 82 -4.56 16.97 -3.05
C ASP A 82 -4.09 18.05 -2.07
N ASP A 83 -4.92 18.44 -1.10
CA ASP A 83 -4.56 19.44 -0.08
C ASP A 83 -3.40 18.95 0.79
N ALA A 84 -3.40 17.66 1.15
CA ALA A 84 -2.34 17.06 1.93
C ALA A 84 -1.04 16.96 1.12
N VAL A 85 -1.12 16.61 -0.17
CA VAL A 85 0.03 16.55 -1.08
C VAL A 85 0.67 17.93 -1.26
N VAL A 86 -0.14 18.97 -1.47
CA VAL A 86 0.34 20.36 -1.58
C VAL A 86 1.01 20.81 -0.29
N SER A 87 0.41 20.53 0.87
CA SER A 87 1.01 20.85 2.17
C SER A 87 2.34 20.16 2.37
N VAL A 88 2.43 18.87 2.03
CA VAL A 88 3.69 18.12 2.11
C VAL A 88 4.74 18.69 1.15
N PHE A 89 4.35 19.03 -0.08
CA PHE A 89 5.25 19.62 -1.07
C PHE A 89 5.86 20.93 -0.54
N VAL A 90 5.04 21.86 -0.07
CA VAL A 90 5.51 23.16 0.46
C VAL A 90 6.45 22.97 1.65
N ASN A 91 6.14 22.03 2.55
CA ASN A 91 7.00 21.72 3.69
C ASN A 91 8.31 21.01 3.30
N SER A 92 8.39 20.43 2.11
CA SER A 92 9.52 19.64 1.64
C SER A 92 10.57 20.41 0.84
N LEU A 93 10.29 21.67 0.49
CA LEU A 93 11.23 22.59 -0.16
C LEU A 93 12.35 23.05 0.79
#